data_AF-A0A1L7XV32-F1
#
_entry.id   AF-A0A1L7XV32-F1
#
_cell.length_a   1.000
_cell.length_b   1.000
_cell.length_c   1.000
_cell.angle_alpha   90.00
_cell.angle_beta   90.00
_cell.angle_gamma   90.00
#
_symmetry.space_group_name_H-M   'P 1'
#
loop_
_entity.id
_entity.type
_entity.pdbx_description
1 polymer ?
#
loop_
_entity_poly.entity_id
_entity_poly.type
_entity_poly.pdbx_seq_one_letter_code
_entity_poly.pdbx_strand_id
1 'polypeptide(L)'
;MGSQQWNPLLSDGSITTFSRNLPTVHVHRVDKSLYDTQFDPETGDQIPIPQNVIDSVINALFRFKTACADLSVPETNTHVVATEATRAAINSAEFVQAINSATWLPVDVLRKEDEGRIGALDGGNIRINDKGSFSFSYGAAASTRKLEEAKSGKSKEEAEKAIAEVREEIVTNFGKVYTKLKVPRTLSWRQREMADSRFGRRIPRLFMGQVHKHPHPISTINGHTVDKDRFENTNAVEEVVRTAHSIFRISDRRRSQVPAMAFLVSALAKPVPHGIRTAHFCQGGVREGVLFWDLPPSIRVRDPLEVATPSFAPASAARIFSLLKFSVPLRLTNSSRHFPDSFTSHELASISALFSTSTGLMSSTRGVSYEDRARLAFMLESRCMGELPPRELEFKEALRRVITPEEVWLAAYLGRVGYLISRLYPSGRIDEDKPQVVLSAEWAWNLGRKKDKGGLRLTISTQKAKHDPAQLRQALRDHVGNLEKIGQQKNWIGGRVGEG
;
A
#
# COMPACT_ATOMS: atom_id res chain seq x y z
N MET A 1 2.73 5.96 -22.18
CA MET A 1 4.15 6.03 -22.57
C MET A 1 4.81 7.00 -21.61
N GLY A 2 5.68 6.50 -20.73
CA GLY A 2 6.36 7.30 -19.73
C GLY A 2 7.80 7.59 -20.12
N SER A 3 8.43 8.55 -19.43
CA SER A 3 9.80 8.99 -19.72
C SER A 3 10.86 7.89 -19.70
N GLN A 4 10.60 6.76 -19.03
CA GLN A 4 11.57 5.66 -19.00
C GLN A 4 11.07 4.32 -19.55
N GLN A 5 9.77 4.18 -19.87
CA GLN A 5 9.16 2.90 -20.31
C GLN A 5 7.75 3.06 -20.90
N TRP A 6 7.35 2.06 -21.69
CA TRP A 6 5.95 1.74 -21.98
C TRP A 6 5.48 0.52 -21.17
N ASN A 7 4.23 0.55 -20.71
CA ASN A 7 3.74 -0.28 -19.61
C ASN A 7 2.23 -0.56 -19.79
N PRO A 8 1.80 -1.53 -20.61
CA PRO A 8 0.40 -1.94 -20.69
C PRO A 8 -0.10 -2.50 -19.36
N LEU A 9 -1.38 -2.27 -19.06
CA LEU A 9 -2.07 -2.79 -17.88
C LEU A 9 -3.49 -3.19 -18.29
N LEU A 10 -3.87 -4.44 -18.04
CA LEU A 10 -5.26 -4.88 -18.11
C LEU A 10 -5.75 -5.15 -16.69
N SER A 11 -6.90 -4.57 -16.39
CA SER A 11 -7.63 -4.79 -15.14
C SER A 11 -9.03 -5.28 -15.48
N ASP A 12 -9.54 -6.24 -14.70
CA ASP A 12 -10.91 -6.72 -14.87
C ASP A 12 -11.91 -5.64 -14.40
N GLY A 13 -12.87 -5.32 -15.28
CA GLY A 13 -13.97 -4.38 -15.06
C GLY A 13 -15.33 -4.95 -15.49
N SER A 14 -15.49 -6.28 -15.48
CA SER A 14 -16.72 -6.97 -15.88
C SER A 14 -17.99 -6.38 -15.23
N ILE A 15 -19.07 -6.32 -16.03
CA ILE A 15 -20.33 -5.57 -15.83
C ILE A 15 -21.05 -5.88 -14.49
N THR A 16 -20.73 -6.99 -13.83
CA THR A 16 -21.30 -7.36 -12.53
C THR A 16 -20.59 -6.74 -11.33
N THR A 17 -19.41 -6.13 -11.47
CA THR A 17 -18.64 -5.56 -10.36
C THR A 17 -17.71 -4.42 -10.80
N PHE A 18 -18.22 -3.18 -10.89
CA PHE A 18 -17.35 -2.00 -10.74
C PHE A 18 -16.71 -2.02 -9.35
N SER A 19 -15.53 -2.64 -9.25
CA SER A 19 -14.82 -2.87 -8.00
C SER A 19 -13.69 -1.86 -7.84
N ARG A 20 -13.63 -1.22 -6.67
CA ARG A 20 -12.58 -0.26 -6.31
C ARG A 20 -11.16 -0.80 -6.52
N ASN A 21 -10.93 -2.10 -6.28
CA ASN A 21 -9.59 -2.66 -6.21
C ASN A 21 -8.97 -2.98 -7.58
N LEU A 22 -9.77 -3.03 -8.66
CA LEU A 22 -9.37 -3.29 -10.06
C LEU A 22 -8.18 -4.27 -10.16
N PRO A 23 -8.41 -5.57 -9.94
CA PRO A 23 -7.34 -6.56 -9.96
C PRO A 23 -6.67 -6.57 -11.32
N THR A 24 -5.34 -6.62 -11.31
CA THR A 24 -4.55 -6.63 -12.54
C THR A 24 -4.50 -8.04 -13.09
N VAL A 25 -5.04 -8.23 -14.30
CA VAL A 25 -5.11 -9.53 -15.00
C VAL A 25 -3.86 -9.76 -15.83
N HIS A 26 -3.37 -8.72 -16.49
CA HIS A 26 -2.16 -8.79 -17.29
C HIS A 26 -1.35 -7.50 -17.15
N VAL A 27 -0.04 -7.66 -17.05
CA VAL A 27 0.91 -6.54 -17.08
C VAL A 27 2.12 -6.95 -17.90
N HIS A 28 2.49 -6.09 -18.82
CA HIS A 28 3.71 -6.23 -19.59
C HIS A 28 4.47 -4.90 -19.57
N ARG A 29 5.77 -4.96 -19.80
CA ARG A 29 6.66 -3.79 -19.77
C ARG A 29 7.67 -3.90 -20.89
N VAL A 30 7.81 -2.82 -21.65
CA VAL A 30 8.87 -2.68 -22.64
C VAL A 30 9.92 -1.75 -22.08
N ASP A 31 11.11 -2.29 -21.85
CA ASP A 31 12.26 -1.57 -21.28
C ASP A 31 12.96 -0.70 -22.34
N LYS A 32 12.24 0.30 -22.84
CA LYS A 32 12.77 1.38 -23.69
C LYS A 32 12.52 2.73 -23.04
N SER A 33 13.59 3.48 -22.78
CA SER A 33 13.50 4.84 -22.25
C SER A 33 13.17 5.81 -23.37
N LEU A 34 11.91 6.21 -23.49
CA LEU A 34 11.50 7.17 -24.52
C LEU A 34 12.21 8.52 -24.35
N TYR A 35 12.58 8.89 -23.13
CA TYR A 35 13.33 10.12 -22.87
C TYR A 35 14.77 10.02 -23.36
N ASP A 36 15.48 8.94 -23.04
CA ASP A 36 16.90 8.81 -23.41
C ASP A 36 17.08 8.74 -24.92
N THR A 37 16.12 8.14 -25.64
CA THR A 37 16.16 8.03 -27.11
C THR A 37 15.97 9.36 -27.83
N GLN A 38 15.63 10.42 -27.10
CA GLN A 38 15.45 11.77 -27.63
C GLN A 38 16.69 12.64 -27.40
N PHE A 39 17.82 12.06 -27.00
CA PHE A 39 19.07 12.79 -26.89
C PHE A 39 20.17 12.07 -27.66
N ASP A 40 20.93 12.84 -28.43
CA ASP A 40 22.13 12.35 -29.09
C ASP A 40 23.17 11.95 -28.05
N PRO A 41 23.73 10.73 -28.10
CA PRO A 41 24.69 10.26 -27.10
C PRO A 41 26.06 10.95 -27.19
N GLU A 42 26.42 11.53 -28.33
CA GLU A 42 27.70 12.20 -28.56
C GLU A 42 27.61 13.69 -28.27
N THR A 43 26.57 14.37 -28.77
CA THR A 43 26.43 15.83 -28.61
C THR A 43 25.59 16.22 -27.38
N GLY A 44 24.73 15.32 -26.90
CA GLY A 44 23.76 15.60 -25.84
C GLY A 44 22.55 16.42 -26.30
N ASP A 45 22.48 16.77 -27.59
CA ASP A 45 21.39 17.57 -28.14
C ASP A 45 20.09 16.78 -28.19
N GLN A 46 18.97 17.48 -28.05
CA GLN A 46 17.67 16.83 -28.19
C GLN A 46 17.42 16.48 -29.66
N ILE A 47 17.08 15.22 -29.92
CA ILE A 47 16.74 14.68 -31.24
C ILE A 47 15.29 14.19 -31.28
N PRO A 48 14.65 14.13 -32.48
CA PRO A 48 13.34 13.48 -32.64
C PRO A 48 13.37 12.02 -32.17
N ILE A 49 12.21 11.49 -31.77
CA ILE A 49 12.05 10.06 -31.45
C ILE A 49 12.41 9.26 -32.72
N PRO A 50 13.45 8.39 -32.68
CA PRO A 50 13.90 7.67 -33.86
C PRO A 50 12.88 6.66 -34.38
N GLN A 51 12.81 6.46 -35.71
CA GLN A 51 11.80 5.59 -36.34
C GLN A 51 11.78 4.16 -35.77
N ASN A 52 12.94 3.56 -35.52
CA ASN A 52 13.03 2.22 -34.91
C ASN A 52 12.43 2.14 -33.49
N VAL A 53 12.39 3.27 -32.76
CA VAL A 53 11.71 3.39 -31.46
C VAL A 53 10.21 3.47 -31.68
N ILE A 54 9.75 4.25 -32.67
CA ILE A 54 8.33 4.36 -33.06
C ILE A 54 7.79 2.98 -33.45
N ASP A 55 8.46 2.27 -34.36
CA ASP A 55 8.08 0.93 -34.82
C ASP A 55 8.01 -0.06 -33.65
N SER A 56 8.97 0.04 -32.73
CA SER A 56 8.98 -0.81 -31.54
C SER A 56 7.82 -0.54 -30.60
N VAL A 57 7.36 0.70 -30.48
CA VAL A 57 6.19 1.06 -29.67
C VAL A 57 4.91 0.56 -30.35
N ILE A 58 4.79 0.73 -31.66
CA ILE A 58 3.67 0.21 -32.46
C ILE A 58 3.57 -1.32 -32.32
N ASN A 59 4.68 -2.04 -32.49
CA ASN A 59 4.73 -3.49 -32.31
C ASN A 59 4.31 -3.92 -30.90
N ALA A 60 4.66 -3.12 -29.88
CA ALA A 60 4.25 -3.40 -28.52
C ALA A 60 2.74 -3.19 -28.31
N LEU A 61 2.16 -2.16 -28.93
CA LEU A 61 0.73 -1.90 -28.92
C LEU A 61 -0.06 -3.00 -29.64
N PHE A 62 0.45 -3.54 -30.76
CA PHE A 62 -0.18 -4.69 -31.41
C PHE A 62 -0.23 -5.92 -30.51
N ARG A 63 0.88 -6.24 -29.82
CA ARG A 63 0.90 -7.34 -28.83
C ARG A 63 -0.10 -7.10 -27.70
N PHE A 64 -0.28 -5.84 -27.28
CA PHE A 64 -1.29 -5.49 -26.29
C PHE A 64 -2.71 -5.64 -26.82
N LYS A 65 -3.00 -5.25 -28.07
CA LYS A 65 -4.30 -5.51 -28.71
C LYS A 65 -4.60 -7.01 -28.77
N THR A 66 -3.61 -7.84 -29.10
CA THR A 66 -3.76 -9.30 -29.05
C THR A 66 -4.17 -9.76 -27.64
N ALA A 67 -3.46 -9.31 -26.59
CA ALA A 67 -3.82 -9.65 -25.21
C ALA A 67 -5.22 -9.13 -24.81
N CYS A 68 -5.64 -7.94 -25.28
CA CYS A 68 -6.99 -7.44 -25.08
C CYS A 68 -8.03 -8.35 -25.74
N ALA A 69 -7.80 -8.78 -26.98
CA ALA A 69 -8.70 -9.65 -27.73
C ALA A 69 -8.82 -11.03 -27.07
N ASP A 70 -7.70 -11.63 -26.67
CA ASP A 70 -7.66 -12.92 -25.96
C ASP A 70 -8.45 -12.89 -24.64
N LEU A 71 -8.46 -11.73 -23.97
CA LEU A 71 -9.21 -11.50 -22.72
C LEU A 71 -10.60 -10.89 -22.95
N SER A 72 -11.06 -10.81 -24.19
CA SER A 72 -12.38 -10.24 -24.55
C SER A 72 -12.62 -8.83 -24.04
N VAL A 73 -11.58 -8.00 -24.00
CA VAL A 73 -11.68 -6.59 -23.59
C VAL A 73 -12.29 -5.77 -24.73
N PRO A 74 -13.41 -5.05 -24.51
CA PRO A 74 -13.98 -4.18 -25.52
C PRO A 74 -13.00 -3.09 -25.95
N GLU A 75 -12.94 -2.77 -27.25
CA GLU A 75 -12.06 -1.71 -27.76
C GLU A 75 -12.35 -0.35 -27.11
N THR A 76 -13.62 -0.08 -26.77
CA THR A 76 -14.07 1.13 -26.06
C THR A 76 -13.45 1.28 -24.66
N ASN A 77 -12.98 0.18 -24.07
CA ASN A 77 -12.37 0.15 -22.74
C ASN A 77 -10.83 0.06 -22.83
N THR A 78 -10.27 0.29 -24.01
CA THR A 78 -8.82 0.31 -24.24
C THR A 78 -8.32 1.74 -24.29
N HIS A 79 -7.55 2.14 -23.27
CA HIS A 79 -7.01 3.50 -23.16
C HIS A 79 -5.49 3.50 -23.35
N VAL A 80 -4.98 4.34 -24.26
CA VAL A 80 -3.54 4.59 -24.43
C VAL A 80 -3.22 5.99 -23.95
N VAL A 81 -2.52 6.09 -22.82
CA VAL A 81 -2.09 7.39 -22.26
C VAL A 81 -0.60 7.62 -22.46
N ALA A 82 -0.20 8.84 -22.77
CA ALA A 82 1.17 9.30 -22.91
C ALA A 82 1.46 10.46 -21.96
N THR A 83 2.67 10.54 -21.42
CA THR A 83 3.04 11.54 -20.39
C THR A 83 4.17 12.44 -20.87
N GLU A 84 4.83 13.12 -19.94
CA GLU A 84 5.93 14.07 -20.15
C GLU A 84 6.90 13.79 -21.32
N ALA A 85 7.51 12.61 -21.45
CA ALA A 85 8.48 12.39 -22.53
C ALA A 85 7.87 12.36 -23.94
N THR A 86 6.60 11.99 -24.09
CA THR A 86 5.90 12.14 -25.37
C THR A 86 5.54 13.60 -25.60
N ARG A 87 5.07 14.30 -24.55
CA ARG A 87 4.71 15.73 -24.64
C ARG A 87 5.89 16.64 -24.96
N ALA A 88 7.09 16.31 -24.48
CA ALA A 88 8.31 17.09 -24.67
C ALA A 88 9.10 16.74 -25.95
N ALA A 89 8.66 15.73 -26.70
CA ALA A 89 9.37 15.29 -27.90
C ALA A 89 9.22 16.28 -29.06
N ILE A 90 10.31 16.52 -29.79
CA ILE A 90 10.35 17.40 -30.97
C ILE A 90 9.29 16.97 -31.99
N ASN A 91 9.18 15.66 -32.24
CA ASN A 91 8.23 15.07 -33.18
C ASN A 91 7.03 14.39 -32.47
N SER A 92 6.55 14.97 -31.35
CA SER A 92 5.42 14.43 -30.59
C SER A 92 4.17 14.15 -31.44
N ALA A 93 3.80 15.11 -32.30
CA ALA A 93 2.63 14.99 -33.17
C ALA A 93 2.77 13.86 -34.19
N GLU A 94 3.92 13.76 -34.85
CA GLU A 94 4.24 12.68 -35.79
C GLU A 94 4.21 11.32 -35.09
N PHE A 95 4.82 11.22 -33.91
CA PHE A 95 4.83 10.00 -33.12
C PHE A 95 3.42 9.52 -32.75
N VAL A 96 2.57 10.44 -32.26
CA VAL A 96 1.17 10.14 -31.93
C VAL A 96 0.37 9.75 -33.18
N GLN A 97 0.58 10.45 -34.30
CA GLN A 97 -0.09 10.17 -35.55
C GLN A 97 0.32 8.80 -36.12
N ALA A 98 1.60 8.43 -36.04
CA ALA A 98 2.11 7.13 -36.47
C ALA A 98 1.46 5.99 -35.66
N ILE A 99 1.35 6.15 -34.34
CA ILE A 99 0.67 5.19 -33.47
C ILE A 99 -0.82 5.06 -33.85
N ASN A 100 -1.52 6.19 -33.97
CA ASN A 100 -2.96 6.18 -34.27
C ASN A 100 -3.24 5.55 -35.64
N SER A 101 -2.48 5.94 -36.67
CA SER A 101 -2.64 5.43 -38.04
C SER A 101 -2.37 3.92 -38.13
N ALA A 102 -1.37 3.42 -37.39
CA ALA A 102 -1.03 2.00 -37.42
C ALA A 102 -1.98 1.13 -36.57
N THR A 103 -2.38 1.60 -35.40
CA THR A 103 -3.05 0.76 -34.38
C THR A 103 -4.54 1.05 -34.23
N TRP A 104 -5.02 2.19 -34.75
CA TRP A 104 -6.35 2.76 -34.54
C TRP A 104 -6.67 3.03 -33.06
N LEU A 105 -5.64 3.11 -32.22
CA LEU A 105 -5.79 3.44 -30.80
C LEU A 105 -5.58 4.95 -30.61
N PRO A 106 -6.57 5.67 -30.08
CA PRO A 106 -6.36 7.07 -29.72
C PRO A 106 -5.36 7.17 -28.57
N VAL A 107 -4.36 8.03 -28.75
CA VAL A 107 -3.36 8.32 -27.71
C VAL A 107 -3.72 9.61 -27.02
N ASP A 108 -4.07 9.53 -25.74
CA ASP A 108 -4.29 10.69 -24.89
C ASP A 108 -2.96 11.17 -24.30
N VAL A 109 -2.45 12.29 -24.82
CA VAL A 109 -1.26 12.94 -24.28
C VAL A 109 -1.67 13.78 -23.07
N LEU A 110 -1.46 13.23 -21.88
CA LEU A 110 -1.88 13.85 -20.64
C LEU A 110 -1.21 15.21 -20.44
N ARG A 111 -2.03 16.17 -20.00
CA ARG A 111 -1.52 17.47 -19.55
C ARG A 111 -0.74 17.27 -18.26
N LYS A 112 0.19 18.19 -18.01
CA LYS A 112 1.05 18.17 -16.82
C LYS A 112 0.22 18.17 -15.53
N GLU A 113 -0.87 18.91 -15.53
CA GLU A 113 -1.80 19.04 -14.40
C GLU A 113 -2.56 17.74 -14.15
N ASP A 114 -2.98 17.06 -15.23
CA ASP A 114 -3.77 15.84 -15.15
C ASP A 114 -2.95 14.66 -14.62
N GLU A 115 -1.66 14.56 -14.97
CA GLU A 115 -0.73 13.59 -14.36
C GLU A 115 -0.67 13.73 -12.82
N GLY A 116 -0.77 14.96 -12.30
CA GLY A 116 -0.77 15.23 -10.87
C GLY A 116 -2.13 15.00 -10.18
N ARG A 117 -3.23 15.21 -10.91
CA ARG A 117 -4.60 14.94 -10.44
C ARG A 117 -4.83 13.47 -10.15
N ILE A 118 -4.26 12.61 -10.99
CA ILE A 118 -4.40 11.15 -10.93
C ILE A 118 -3.88 10.55 -9.58
N GLY A 119 -3.17 11.33 -8.75
CA GLY A 119 -2.67 10.91 -7.44
C GLY A 119 -3.38 11.45 -6.18
N ALA A 120 -4.39 12.33 -6.28
CA ALA A 120 -4.89 13.12 -5.14
C ALA A 120 -6.36 12.85 -4.78
N LEU A 121 -6.65 11.76 -4.07
CA LEU A 121 -8.02 11.43 -3.62
C LEU A 121 -8.33 12.03 -2.23
N ASP A 122 -9.49 12.70 -2.10
CA ASP A 122 -10.12 13.14 -0.85
C ASP A 122 -11.63 12.83 -0.87
N GLY A 123 -12.10 11.95 0.02
CA GLY A 123 -13.53 11.62 0.14
C GLY A 123 -14.17 11.09 -1.15
N GLY A 124 -13.40 10.39 -2.00
CA GLY A 124 -13.86 9.87 -3.30
C GLY A 124 -13.90 10.89 -4.43
N ASN A 125 -13.58 12.16 -4.13
CA ASN A 125 -13.36 13.21 -5.10
C ASN A 125 -11.87 13.49 -5.23
N ILE A 126 -11.42 13.87 -6.40
CA ILE A 126 -10.02 14.27 -6.58
C ILE A 126 -9.94 15.77 -6.32
N ARG A 127 -9.37 16.14 -5.17
CA ARG A 127 -9.13 17.53 -4.81
C ARG A 127 -7.67 17.86 -5.01
N ILE A 128 -7.42 18.64 -6.04
CA ILE A 128 -6.14 19.32 -6.24
C ILE A 128 -6.33 20.81 -5.95
N ASN A 129 -5.24 21.50 -5.67
CA ASN A 129 -5.27 22.95 -5.64
C ASN A 129 -5.67 23.50 -7.04
N ASP A 130 -6.37 24.63 -7.09
CA ASP A 130 -6.74 25.29 -8.36
C ASP A 130 -5.53 25.62 -9.23
N LYS A 131 -4.34 25.74 -8.63
CA LYS A 131 -3.06 25.93 -9.32
C LYS A 131 -2.51 24.65 -9.97
N GLY A 132 -3.20 23.52 -9.86
CA GLY A 132 -2.81 22.27 -10.50
C GLY A 132 -1.63 21.58 -9.80
N SER A 133 -0.85 20.86 -10.60
CA SER A 133 0.38 20.22 -10.18
C SER A 133 1.59 20.98 -10.72
N PHE A 134 2.69 20.93 -9.97
CA PHE A 134 3.97 21.46 -10.41
C PHE A 134 4.90 20.27 -10.72
N SER A 135 5.24 20.12 -11.99
CA SER A 135 6.29 19.20 -12.43
C SER A 135 7.63 19.91 -12.41
N PHE A 136 8.63 19.19 -11.93
CA PHE A 136 10.01 19.61 -11.87
C PHE A 136 10.84 18.75 -12.79
N SER A 137 11.84 19.35 -13.43
CA SER A 137 12.81 18.66 -14.28
C SER A 137 13.87 17.88 -13.47
N TYR A 138 13.47 17.28 -12.34
CA TYR A 138 14.33 16.55 -11.41
C TYR A 138 13.97 15.06 -11.36
N GLY A 139 13.45 14.50 -12.46
CA GLY A 139 13.24 13.06 -12.58
C GLY A 139 14.56 12.30 -12.37
N ALA A 140 14.49 11.02 -11.96
CA ALA A 140 15.68 10.25 -11.59
C ALA A 140 16.83 10.31 -12.63
N ALA A 141 16.52 10.17 -13.93
CA ALA A 141 17.53 10.29 -14.99
C ALA A 141 18.09 11.72 -15.14
N ALA A 142 17.23 12.73 -15.12
CA ALA A 142 17.65 14.14 -15.23
C ALA A 142 18.53 14.55 -14.04
N SER A 143 18.15 14.15 -12.83
CA SER A 143 18.93 14.38 -11.62
C SER A 143 20.26 13.63 -11.61
N THR A 144 20.30 12.39 -12.14
CA THR A 144 21.56 11.65 -12.31
C THR A 144 22.50 12.40 -13.26
N ARG A 145 22.04 12.78 -14.46
CA ARG A 145 22.86 13.52 -15.43
C ARG A 145 23.38 14.83 -14.86
N LYS A 146 22.50 15.63 -14.23
CA LYS A 146 22.88 16.90 -13.61
C LYS A 146 23.92 16.75 -12.50
N LEU A 147 23.87 15.67 -11.72
CA LEU A 147 24.88 15.37 -10.70
C LEU A 147 26.20 14.83 -11.29
N GLU A 148 26.15 14.12 -12.41
CA GLU A 148 27.34 13.67 -13.15
C GLU A 148 28.06 14.85 -13.81
N GLU A 149 27.33 15.74 -14.48
CA GLU A 149 27.83 17.01 -15.04
C GLU A 149 28.44 17.91 -13.95
N ALA A 150 27.80 17.96 -12.76
CA ALA A 150 28.33 18.73 -11.64
C ALA A 150 29.70 18.23 -11.17
N LYS A 151 30.02 16.95 -11.36
CA LYS A 151 31.28 16.31 -10.95
C LYS A 151 32.33 16.22 -12.06
N SER A 152 31.91 16.14 -13.32
CA SER A 152 32.79 15.86 -14.45
C SER A 152 33.89 16.91 -14.60
N GLY A 153 35.14 16.47 -14.74
CA GLY A 153 36.30 17.32 -14.99
C GLY A 153 36.72 18.23 -13.82
N LYS A 154 36.16 18.06 -12.61
CA LYS A 154 36.41 18.92 -11.45
C LYS A 154 37.19 18.20 -10.35
N SER A 155 37.95 18.98 -9.57
CA SER A 155 38.54 18.50 -8.32
C SER A 155 37.45 18.16 -7.29
N LYS A 156 37.82 17.42 -6.23
CA LYS A 156 36.86 17.00 -5.19
C LYS A 156 36.13 18.20 -4.55
N GLU A 157 36.86 19.27 -4.23
CA GLU A 157 36.31 20.47 -3.61
C GLU A 157 35.38 21.25 -4.56
N GLU A 158 35.76 21.38 -5.83
CA GLU A 158 34.92 22.01 -6.86
C GLU A 158 33.65 21.21 -7.16
N ALA A 159 33.75 19.89 -7.17
CA ALA A 159 32.60 19.00 -7.35
C ALA A 159 31.63 19.10 -6.16
N GLU A 160 32.14 19.13 -4.93
CA GLU A 160 31.32 19.34 -3.72
C GLU A 160 30.59 20.68 -3.75
N LYS A 161 31.29 21.75 -4.14
CA LYS A 161 30.68 23.08 -4.33
C LYS A 161 29.58 23.07 -5.40
N ALA A 162 29.84 22.49 -6.56
CA ALA A 162 28.86 22.40 -7.64
C ALA A 162 27.60 21.59 -7.23
N ILE A 163 27.77 20.50 -6.48
CA ILE A 163 26.66 19.72 -5.93
C ILE A 163 25.84 20.54 -4.92
N ALA A 164 26.51 21.35 -4.09
CA ALA A 164 25.83 22.25 -3.16
C ALA A 164 25.00 23.32 -3.91
N GLU A 165 25.52 23.87 -5.01
CA GLU A 165 24.79 24.80 -5.88
C GLU A 165 23.55 24.14 -6.50
N VAL A 166 23.66 22.92 -7.01
CA VAL A 166 22.50 22.14 -7.51
C VAL A 166 21.47 21.93 -6.40
N ARG A 167 21.92 21.66 -5.16
CA ARG A 167 21.02 21.51 -4.01
C ARG A 167 20.25 22.80 -3.73
N GLU A 168 20.94 23.93 -3.65
CA GLU A 168 20.32 25.23 -3.38
C GLU A 168 19.35 25.67 -4.48
N GLU A 169 19.67 25.37 -5.75
CA GLU A 169 18.74 25.56 -6.87
C GLU A 169 17.43 24.77 -6.65
N ILE A 170 17.54 23.49 -6.32
CA ILE A 170 16.39 22.62 -6.05
C ILE A 170 15.58 23.18 -4.88
N VAL A 171 16.21 23.46 -3.74
CA VAL A 171 15.53 24.00 -2.54
C VAL A 171 14.80 25.30 -2.88
N THR A 172 15.45 26.21 -3.59
CA THR A 172 14.88 27.50 -3.99
C THR A 172 13.67 27.32 -4.90
N ASN A 173 13.78 26.44 -5.91
CA ASN A 173 12.68 26.17 -6.84
C ASN A 173 11.49 25.51 -6.14
N PHE A 174 11.73 24.56 -5.23
CA PHE A 174 10.67 23.95 -4.44
C PHE A 174 10.05 24.94 -3.45
N GLY A 175 10.83 25.79 -2.79
CA GLY A 175 10.31 26.83 -1.89
C GLY A 175 9.38 27.81 -2.61
N LYS A 176 9.75 28.25 -3.81
CA LYS A 176 8.87 29.09 -4.67
C LYS A 176 7.56 28.40 -5.00
N VAL A 177 7.60 27.11 -5.33
CA VAL A 177 6.41 26.32 -5.65
C VAL A 177 5.54 26.07 -4.42
N TYR A 178 6.14 25.74 -3.27
CA TYR A 178 5.42 25.54 -2.01
C TYR A 178 4.60 26.79 -1.64
N THR A 179 5.20 27.97 -1.76
CA THR A 179 4.49 29.25 -1.55
C THR A 179 3.36 29.45 -2.56
N LYS A 180 3.59 29.16 -3.85
CA LYS A 180 2.57 29.27 -4.91
C LYS A 180 1.41 28.30 -4.73
N LEU A 181 1.67 27.10 -4.21
CA LEU A 181 0.66 26.09 -3.90
C LEU A 181 -0.34 26.57 -2.85
N LYS A 182 -0.05 27.62 -2.07
CA LYS A 182 -0.95 28.17 -1.04
C LYS A 182 -1.62 27.08 -0.22
N VAL A 183 -0.82 26.13 0.29
CA VAL A 183 -1.32 24.96 1.02
C VAL A 183 -2.27 25.43 2.13
N PRO A 184 -3.56 25.02 2.14
CA PRO A 184 -4.56 25.55 3.07
C PRO A 184 -4.16 25.44 4.54
N ARG A 185 -4.45 26.48 5.32
CA ARG A 185 -4.27 26.47 6.79
C ARG A 185 -5.18 25.46 7.52
N THR A 186 -6.20 24.91 6.88
CA THR A 186 -6.98 23.81 7.46
C THR A 186 -6.21 22.48 7.46
N LEU A 187 -5.33 22.27 6.48
CA LEU A 187 -4.28 21.25 6.56
C LEU A 187 -3.18 21.66 7.58
N SER A 188 -3.17 22.91 8.03
CA SER A 188 -2.27 23.44 9.08
C SER A 188 -2.74 23.27 10.52
N TRP A 189 -3.93 22.74 10.82
CA TRP A 189 -4.22 22.36 12.22
C TRP A 189 -3.35 21.18 12.69
N ARG A 190 -2.80 20.40 11.74
CA ARG A 190 -1.71 19.43 11.99
C ARG A 190 -0.31 20.07 12.05
N GLN A 191 -0.11 21.38 11.79
CA GLN A 191 1.22 22.03 11.74
C GLN A 191 1.85 22.38 13.10
N ARG A 192 1.34 21.86 14.23
CA ARG A 192 2.25 21.62 15.37
C ARG A 192 3.15 20.39 15.12
N GLU A 193 2.86 19.62 14.07
CA GLU A 193 3.58 18.42 13.63
C GLU A 193 3.89 18.47 12.12
N MET A 194 4.89 17.70 11.69
CA MET A 194 5.48 17.71 10.34
C MET A 194 4.51 17.16 9.26
N ALA A 195 4.78 17.37 7.95
CA ALA A 195 3.86 17.00 6.87
C ALA A 195 3.93 15.52 6.42
N ASP A 196 2.81 14.91 6.03
CA ASP A 196 2.78 13.58 5.41
C ASP A 196 2.91 13.70 3.88
N SER A 197 3.82 12.95 3.26
CA SER A 197 4.11 13.01 1.82
C SER A 197 3.94 11.66 1.13
N ARG A 198 3.44 11.64 -0.11
CA ARG A 198 3.26 10.41 -0.90
C ARG A 198 4.33 10.27 -1.98
N PHE A 199 4.99 9.12 -2.04
CA PHE A 199 6.05 8.81 -3.01
C PHE A 199 5.72 7.56 -3.83
N GLY A 200 6.08 7.58 -5.12
CA GLY A 200 5.81 6.48 -6.04
C GLY A 200 6.76 5.27 -5.89
N ARG A 201 6.51 4.23 -6.69
CA ARG A 201 7.17 2.89 -6.65
C ARG A 201 8.71 2.83 -6.70
N ARG A 202 9.42 3.93 -6.98
CA ARG A 202 10.84 3.88 -7.39
C ARG A 202 11.84 3.78 -6.23
N ILE A 203 11.55 4.41 -5.09
CA ILE A 203 12.41 4.46 -3.89
C ILE A 203 12.08 3.41 -2.79
N PRO A 204 10.83 2.97 -2.56
CA PRO A 204 10.46 2.24 -1.34
C PRO A 204 11.22 0.94 -1.09
N ARG A 205 11.59 0.19 -2.14
CA ARG A 205 12.34 -1.08 -1.98
C ARG A 205 13.71 -0.89 -1.34
N LEU A 206 14.31 0.29 -1.50
CA LEU A 206 15.61 0.62 -0.91
C LEU A 206 15.46 0.93 0.57
N PHE A 207 14.42 1.69 0.93
CA PHE A 207 14.07 1.91 2.33
C PHE A 207 13.77 0.59 3.04
N MET A 208 13.01 -0.32 2.41
CA MET A 208 12.76 -1.66 2.96
C MET A 208 14.05 -2.48 3.21
N GLY A 209 15.11 -2.23 2.43
CA GLY A 209 16.42 -2.87 2.57
C GLY A 209 17.34 -2.29 3.66
N GLN A 210 17.03 -1.11 4.22
CA GLN A 210 17.82 -0.49 5.30
C GLN A 210 17.76 -1.23 6.64
N VAL A 211 16.92 -2.27 6.77
CA VAL A 211 16.79 -3.02 8.02
C VAL A 211 17.89 -4.08 8.08
N HIS A 212 19.13 -3.63 8.32
CA HIS A 212 20.36 -4.45 8.27
C HIS A 212 20.36 -5.70 9.18
N LYS A 213 19.43 -5.82 10.13
CA LYS A 213 19.33 -6.99 11.02
C LYS A 213 18.13 -7.91 10.72
N HIS A 214 17.03 -7.39 10.16
CA HIS A 214 15.83 -8.19 9.88
C HIS A 214 15.03 -7.61 8.71
N PRO A 215 14.89 -8.32 7.58
CA PRO A 215 14.13 -7.81 6.45
C PRO A 215 12.66 -7.54 6.82
N HIS A 216 12.08 -6.54 6.17
CA HIS A 216 10.66 -6.20 6.38
C HIS A 216 9.76 -7.39 5.95
N PRO A 217 8.80 -7.86 6.78
CA PRO A 217 8.01 -9.07 6.50
C PRO A 217 7.09 -8.92 5.28
N ILE A 218 6.51 -7.74 5.08
CA ILE A 218 5.64 -7.45 3.94
C ILE A 218 6.49 -6.95 2.77
N SER A 219 6.42 -7.64 1.63
CA SER A 219 7.25 -7.36 0.43
C SER A 219 6.57 -6.43 -0.60
N THR A 220 5.31 -6.05 -0.39
CA THR A 220 4.51 -5.24 -1.32
C THR A 220 4.69 -3.76 -1.07
N ILE A 221 5.07 -2.96 -2.08
CA ILE A 221 5.26 -1.49 -1.89
C ILE A 221 4.00 -0.80 -1.35
N ASN A 222 2.82 -1.30 -1.71
CA ASN A 222 1.53 -0.77 -1.33
C ASN A 222 1.33 -0.74 0.19
N GLY A 223 1.12 0.46 0.74
CA GLY A 223 0.86 0.65 2.17
C GLY A 223 2.12 0.79 3.02
N HIS A 224 3.31 0.72 2.41
CA HIS A 224 4.57 0.94 3.11
C HIS A 224 4.70 2.42 3.50
N THR A 225 5.17 2.64 4.73
CA THR A 225 5.33 3.97 5.31
C THR A 225 6.68 4.04 6.02
N VAL A 226 7.34 5.18 5.94
CA VAL A 226 8.65 5.43 6.54
C VAL A 226 8.60 6.76 7.30
N ASP A 227 9.12 6.79 8.52
CA ASP A 227 9.24 8.01 9.33
C ASP A 227 10.28 8.99 8.76
N LYS A 228 10.32 10.20 9.32
CA LYS A 228 11.25 11.24 8.93
C LYS A 228 12.71 10.78 8.96
N ASP A 229 13.16 10.27 10.11
CA ASP A 229 14.57 10.02 10.35
C ASP A 229 15.11 9.00 9.35
N ARG A 230 14.32 7.97 9.05
CA ARG A 230 14.65 6.97 8.06
C ARG A 230 14.52 7.47 6.64
N PHE A 231 13.52 8.31 6.34
CA PHE A 231 13.31 8.88 5.00
C PHE A 231 14.40 9.88 4.61
N GLU A 232 14.85 10.71 5.55
CA GLU A 232 15.90 11.71 5.36
C GLU A 232 17.32 11.13 5.47
N ASN A 233 17.48 9.91 5.99
CA ASN A 233 18.77 9.21 6.07
C ASN A 233 19.22 8.67 4.70
N THR A 234 19.72 9.58 3.86
CA THR A 234 20.27 9.25 2.54
C THR A 234 21.51 8.36 2.62
N ASN A 235 22.32 8.51 3.66
CA ASN A 235 23.54 7.71 3.87
C ASN A 235 23.23 6.22 4.01
N ALA A 236 22.17 5.87 4.75
CA ALA A 236 21.74 4.47 4.87
C ALA A 236 21.23 3.91 3.54
N VAL A 237 20.57 4.72 2.71
CA VAL A 237 20.15 4.29 1.36
C VAL A 237 21.35 4.04 0.46
N GLU A 238 22.34 4.93 0.49
CA GLU A 238 23.58 4.79 -0.28
C GLU A 238 24.40 3.59 0.19
N GLU A 239 24.44 3.32 1.50
CA GLU A 239 25.13 2.16 2.05
C GLU A 239 24.53 0.84 1.57
N VAL A 240 23.19 0.75 1.55
CA VAL A 240 22.48 -0.42 1.00
C VAL A 240 22.86 -0.63 -0.46
N VAL A 241 23.00 0.44 -1.25
CA VAL A 241 23.41 0.35 -2.65
C VAL A 241 24.87 -0.08 -2.82
N ARG A 242 25.75 0.40 -1.95
CA ARG A 242 27.19 0.10 -1.99
C ARG A 242 27.49 -1.34 -1.56
N THR A 243 26.79 -1.83 -0.54
CA THR A 243 27.06 -3.13 0.08
C THR A 243 26.33 -4.29 -0.60
N ALA A 244 25.18 -4.04 -1.20
CA ALA A 244 24.41 -5.09 -1.84
C ALA A 244 24.94 -5.40 -3.25
N HIS A 245 25.44 -6.62 -3.46
CA HIS A 245 25.77 -7.12 -4.81
C HIS A 245 24.57 -7.07 -5.76
N SER A 246 23.38 -7.39 -5.24
CA SER A 246 22.11 -7.18 -5.92
C SER A 246 21.01 -6.85 -4.90
N ILE A 247 20.00 -6.12 -5.33
CA ILE A 247 18.82 -5.83 -4.50
C ILE A 247 17.60 -6.41 -5.21
N PHE A 248 16.81 -7.22 -4.51
CA PHE A 248 15.66 -7.92 -5.07
C PHE A 248 14.72 -6.96 -5.82
N ARG A 249 14.46 -7.26 -7.10
CA ARG A 249 13.61 -6.45 -8.01
C ARG A 249 14.09 -5.01 -8.26
N ILE A 250 15.38 -4.73 -8.07
CA ILE A 250 16.02 -3.48 -8.48
C ILE A 250 17.09 -3.78 -9.53
N SER A 251 16.83 -3.36 -10.78
CA SER A 251 17.78 -3.46 -11.89
C SER A 251 19.02 -2.57 -11.67
N ASP A 252 20.14 -2.89 -12.32
CA ASP A 252 21.38 -2.11 -12.21
C ASP A 252 21.17 -0.64 -12.59
N ARG A 253 20.43 -0.38 -13.66
CA ARG A 253 20.01 0.98 -14.06
C ARG A 253 19.26 1.74 -12.96
N ARG A 254 18.46 1.04 -12.13
CA ARG A 254 17.72 1.70 -11.05
C ARG A 254 18.64 1.91 -9.84
N ARG A 255 19.55 0.96 -9.59
CA ARG A 255 20.58 1.05 -8.55
C ARG A 255 21.49 2.27 -8.78
N SER A 256 21.91 2.52 -10.02
CA SER A 256 22.74 3.70 -10.36
C SER A 256 22.04 5.05 -10.16
N GLN A 257 20.70 5.08 -10.25
CA GLN A 257 19.92 6.31 -10.04
C GLN A 257 19.65 6.63 -8.56
N VAL A 258 19.91 5.69 -7.65
CA VAL A 258 19.54 5.84 -6.23
C VAL A 258 20.20 7.05 -5.57
N PRO A 259 21.50 7.34 -5.73
CA PRO A 259 22.12 8.50 -5.10
C PRO A 259 21.44 9.81 -5.53
N ALA A 260 21.08 9.93 -6.81
CA ALA A 260 20.36 11.10 -7.31
C ALA A 260 18.95 11.24 -6.71
N MET A 261 18.26 10.12 -6.49
CA MET A 261 16.95 10.12 -5.84
C MET A 261 17.05 10.48 -4.35
N ALA A 262 18.03 9.94 -3.64
CA ALA A 262 18.30 10.24 -2.24
C ALA A 262 18.65 11.73 -2.07
N PHE A 263 19.53 12.25 -2.94
CA PHE A 263 19.86 13.67 -3.02
C PHE A 263 18.61 14.53 -3.21
N LEU A 264 17.75 14.20 -4.17
CA LEU A 264 16.51 14.94 -4.41
C LEU A 264 15.58 14.93 -3.20
N VAL A 265 15.37 13.78 -2.56
CA VAL A 265 14.56 13.65 -1.35
C VAL A 265 15.09 14.55 -0.22
N SER A 266 16.40 14.56 0.00
CA SER A 266 17.01 15.41 1.03
C SER A 266 16.88 16.90 0.74
N ALA A 267 16.86 17.31 -0.54
CA ALA A 267 16.63 18.69 -0.94
C ALA A 267 15.14 19.08 -0.84
N LEU A 268 14.24 18.16 -1.20
CA LEU A 268 12.78 18.31 -1.14
C LEU A 268 12.23 18.58 0.26
N ALA A 269 12.82 17.95 1.28
CA ALA A 269 12.34 18.06 2.65
C ALA A 269 12.59 19.45 3.27
N LYS A 270 13.67 20.14 2.86
CA LYS A 270 14.09 21.44 3.42
C LYS A 270 13.07 22.58 3.31
N PRO A 271 12.45 22.84 2.14
CA PRO A 271 11.52 23.97 1.98
C PRO A 271 10.14 23.74 2.61
N VAL A 272 9.84 22.53 3.11
CA VAL A 272 8.56 22.23 3.77
C VAL A 272 8.64 22.69 5.23
N PRO A 273 7.77 23.60 5.70
CA PRO A 273 7.72 24.01 7.10
C PRO A 273 7.56 22.80 8.02
N HIS A 274 8.41 22.71 9.04
CA HIS A 274 8.50 21.59 9.99
C HIS A 274 9.00 20.25 9.38
N GLY A 275 9.28 20.17 8.07
CA GLY A 275 9.78 18.97 7.40
C GLY A 275 8.71 17.92 7.11
N ILE A 276 9.14 16.73 6.68
CA ILE A 276 8.26 15.60 6.35
C ILE A 276 8.22 14.64 7.55
N ARG A 277 7.05 14.42 8.15
CA ARG A 277 6.86 13.46 9.26
C ARG A 277 7.00 12.03 8.81
N THR A 278 6.38 11.76 7.66
CA THR A 278 6.06 10.41 7.24
C THR A 278 5.92 10.38 5.72
N ALA A 279 6.67 9.48 5.10
CA ALA A 279 6.63 9.19 3.68
C ALA A 279 5.80 7.93 3.44
N HIS A 280 4.66 8.09 2.77
CA HIS A 280 3.79 6.99 2.35
C HIS A 280 4.11 6.57 0.93
N PHE A 281 4.34 5.28 0.71
CA PHE A 281 4.65 4.75 -0.60
C PHE A 281 3.42 4.13 -1.25
N CYS A 282 3.16 4.54 -2.49
CA CYS A 282 2.07 4.00 -3.27
C CYS A 282 2.58 3.07 -4.37
N GLN A 283 1.84 1.97 -4.55
CA GLN A 283 1.98 1.13 -5.72
C GLN A 283 1.18 1.72 -6.90
N GLY A 284 0.10 2.47 -6.73
CA GLY A 284 -0.58 3.11 -7.88
C GLY A 284 0.34 4.05 -8.69
N GLY A 285 0.12 4.13 -10.00
CA GLY A 285 0.72 5.16 -10.87
C GLY A 285 -0.35 5.75 -11.80
N VAL A 286 0.10 6.45 -12.85
CA VAL A 286 -0.79 7.11 -13.82
C VAL A 286 -1.85 6.15 -14.39
N ARG A 287 -1.46 4.91 -14.74
CA ARG A 287 -2.37 3.92 -15.33
C ARG A 287 -3.50 3.54 -14.38
N GLU A 288 -3.13 3.12 -13.16
CA GLU A 288 -4.12 2.76 -12.15
C GLU A 288 -5.02 3.94 -11.81
N GLY A 289 -4.47 5.15 -11.76
CA GLY A 289 -5.27 6.31 -11.42
C GLY A 289 -6.15 6.84 -12.56
N VAL A 290 -5.82 6.63 -13.84
CA VAL A 290 -6.75 6.85 -14.97
C VAL A 290 -7.94 5.90 -14.86
N LEU A 291 -7.69 4.60 -14.69
CA LEU A 291 -8.78 3.64 -14.49
C LEU A 291 -9.60 3.94 -13.23
N PHE A 292 -8.93 4.37 -12.16
CA PHE A 292 -9.60 4.77 -10.92
C PHE A 292 -10.39 6.08 -11.10
N TRP A 293 -9.97 6.96 -12.00
CA TRP A 293 -10.67 8.21 -12.31
C TRP A 293 -12.05 7.94 -12.92
N ASP A 294 -12.13 6.95 -13.81
CA ASP A 294 -13.35 6.55 -14.50
C ASP A 294 -14.37 5.87 -13.56
N LEU A 295 -13.94 5.47 -12.35
CA LEU A 295 -14.85 4.93 -11.35
C LEU A 295 -15.74 6.02 -10.75
N PRO A 296 -17.05 5.75 -10.54
CA PRO A 296 -17.94 6.65 -9.83
C PRO A 296 -17.42 6.99 -8.43
N PRO A 297 -17.63 8.24 -7.92
CA PRO A 297 -17.24 8.62 -6.55
C PRO A 297 -17.72 7.62 -5.48
N SER A 298 -18.92 7.07 -5.62
CA SER A 298 -19.51 6.07 -4.71
C SER A 298 -18.75 4.74 -4.66
N ILE A 299 -18.01 4.38 -5.70
CA ILE A 299 -17.13 3.21 -5.72
C ILE A 299 -15.75 3.57 -5.15
N ARG A 300 -15.24 4.76 -5.45
CA ARG A 300 -13.92 5.24 -4.98
C ARG A 300 -13.85 5.37 -3.45
N VAL A 301 -14.94 5.74 -2.79
CA VAL A 301 -15.03 5.88 -1.33
C VAL A 301 -15.10 4.55 -0.56
N ARG A 302 -15.38 3.43 -1.22
CA ARG A 302 -15.56 2.14 -0.53
C ARG A 302 -14.27 1.73 0.18
N ASP A 303 -14.40 0.97 1.26
CA ASP A 303 -13.22 0.46 1.96
C ASP A 303 -12.51 -0.61 1.10
N PRO A 304 -11.17 -0.56 0.93
CA PRO A 304 -10.42 -1.56 0.18
C PRO A 304 -10.67 -2.99 0.62
N LEU A 305 -10.73 -3.23 1.92
CA LEU A 305 -10.87 -4.56 2.51
C LEU A 305 -12.29 -5.06 2.31
N GLU A 306 -13.30 -4.22 2.55
CA GLU A 306 -14.70 -4.58 2.30
C GLU A 306 -14.95 -4.95 0.84
N VAL A 307 -14.25 -4.31 -0.10
CA VAL A 307 -14.34 -4.65 -1.53
C VAL A 307 -13.54 -5.91 -1.89
N ALA A 308 -12.49 -6.23 -1.14
CA ALA A 308 -11.66 -7.42 -1.39
C ALA A 308 -12.24 -8.71 -0.81
N THR A 309 -13.08 -8.62 0.23
CA THR A 309 -13.61 -9.78 0.95
C THR A 309 -15.06 -10.22 0.68
N PRO A 310 -15.90 -9.62 -0.20
CA PRO A 310 -17.30 -10.02 -0.31
C PRO A 310 -17.50 -11.48 -0.71
N SER A 311 -16.66 -12.00 -1.60
CA SER A 311 -16.72 -13.39 -2.07
C SER A 311 -16.46 -14.43 -0.97
N PHE A 312 -15.88 -13.99 0.16
CA PHE A 312 -15.61 -14.84 1.31
C PHE A 312 -16.62 -14.62 2.44
N ALA A 313 -17.52 -13.64 2.32
CA ALA A 313 -18.46 -13.30 3.38
C ALA A 313 -19.51 -14.41 3.56
N PRO A 314 -19.78 -14.86 4.80
CA PRO A 314 -20.83 -15.83 5.06
C PRO A 314 -22.21 -15.21 4.97
N ALA A 315 -23.24 -16.07 4.93
CA ALA A 315 -24.64 -15.66 4.81
C ALA A 315 -25.07 -14.64 5.89
N SER A 316 -24.57 -14.76 7.12
CA SER A 316 -24.88 -13.82 8.22
C SER A 316 -23.71 -12.90 8.59
N ALA A 317 -22.88 -12.49 7.62
CA ALA A 317 -21.70 -11.65 7.84
C ALA A 317 -21.98 -10.40 8.71
N ALA A 318 -23.01 -9.61 8.39
CA ALA A 318 -23.36 -8.41 9.16
C ALA A 318 -23.69 -8.69 10.64
N ARG A 319 -24.24 -9.87 10.93
CA ARG A 319 -24.58 -10.30 12.31
C ARG A 319 -23.35 -10.81 13.05
N ILE A 320 -22.48 -11.55 12.36
CA ILE A 320 -21.18 -11.96 12.89
C ILE A 320 -20.34 -10.72 13.24
N PHE A 321 -20.29 -9.73 12.34
CA PHE A 321 -19.65 -8.45 12.61
C PHE A 321 -20.24 -7.75 13.84
N SER A 322 -21.58 -7.77 14.00
CA SER A 322 -22.23 -7.20 15.18
C SER A 322 -21.79 -7.89 16.47
N LEU A 323 -21.72 -9.23 16.49
CA LEU A 323 -21.20 -9.99 17.63
C LEU A 323 -19.74 -9.63 17.95
N LEU A 324 -18.88 -9.56 16.93
CA LEU A 324 -17.49 -9.13 17.10
C LEU A 324 -17.41 -7.71 17.65
N LYS A 325 -18.20 -6.78 17.12
CA LYS A 325 -18.25 -5.39 17.59
C LYS A 325 -18.64 -5.29 19.06
N PHE A 326 -19.61 -6.08 19.52
CA PHE A 326 -19.99 -6.11 20.93
C PHE A 326 -18.92 -6.74 21.84
N SER A 327 -17.96 -7.47 21.29
CA SER A 327 -16.82 -8.00 22.03
C SER A 327 -15.66 -7.01 22.21
N VAL A 328 -15.76 -5.80 21.65
CA VAL A 328 -14.76 -4.72 21.76
C VAL A 328 -15.15 -3.75 22.89
N PRO A 329 -14.25 -3.41 23.83
CA PRO A 329 -14.55 -2.46 24.90
C PRO A 329 -14.63 -1.00 24.39
N LEU A 330 -15.53 -0.20 24.96
CA LEU A 330 -15.86 1.18 24.54
C LEU A 330 -14.73 2.23 24.63
N ARG A 331 -13.52 1.88 25.13
CA ARG A 331 -12.39 2.82 25.26
C ARG A 331 -11.27 2.55 24.26
N LEU A 332 -11.59 2.58 22.96
CA LEU A 332 -10.59 2.79 21.91
C LEU A 332 -10.78 4.19 21.37
N THR A 333 -10.04 5.15 21.91
CA THR A 333 -10.02 6.52 21.40
C THR A 333 -9.39 6.56 20.01
N ASN A 334 -10.16 7.07 19.04
CA ASN A 334 -9.72 7.57 17.73
C ASN A 334 -8.94 6.59 16.84
N SER A 335 -9.61 5.60 16.25
CA SER A 335 -9.25 5.17 14.90
C SER A 335 -10.46 4.69 14.12
N SER A 336 -10.74 5.34 12.99
CA SER A 336 -11.77 4.93 12.03
C SER A 336 -11.20 3.83 11.11
N ARG A 337 -11.20 2.56 11.53
CA ARG A 337 -10.78 1.42 10.68
C ARG A 337 -11.58 0.16 11.00
N HIS A 338 -12.02 -0.56 9.96
CA HIS A 338 -12.90 -1.72 10.03
C HIS A 338 -12.15 -3.03 9.71
N PHE A 339 -12.61 -4.15 10.28
CA PHE A 339 -12.02 -5.49 10.11
C PHE A 339 -12.89 -6.36 9.19
N PRO A 340 -12.30 -7.17 8.27
CA PRO A 340 -13.06 -8.10 7.41
C PRO A 340 -13.27 -9.52 7.99
N ASP A 341 -14.28 -10.24 7.46
CA ASP A 341 -14.81 -11.54 7.94
C ASP A 341 -14.55 -12.76 7.00
N SER A 342 -14.26 -13.96 7.59
CA SER A 342 -14.31 -15.39 7.07
C SER A 342 -13.17 -15.96 6.17
N PHE A 343 -12.84 -17.29 6.01
CA PHE A 343 -12.93 -18.63 6.69
C PHE A 343 -11.89 -19.59 5.99
N THR A 344 -11.09 -20.46 6.65
CA THR A 344 -11.19 -21.96 6.77
C THR A 344 -10.35 -22.49 7.97
N SER A 345 -10.26 -23.82 8.20
CA SER A 345 -9.61 -24.50 9.35
C SER A 345 -8.57 -25.56 8.91
N HIS A 346 -7.70 -25.99 9.85
CA HIS A 346 -6.51 -26.89 9.82
C HIS A 346 -5.18 -26.15 10.04
N GLU A 347 -4.10 -26.83 10.43
CA GLU A 347 -2.78 -26.20 10.73
C GLU A 347 -2.28 -25.30 9.59
N LEU A 348 -2.55 -25.70 8.34
CA LEU A 348 -2.30 -24.88 7.16
C LEU A 348 -3.14 -23.60 7.14
N ALA A 349 -4.32 -23.57 7.74
CA ALA A 349 -5.18 -22.39 7.81
C ALA A 349 -4.56 -21.28 8.68
N SER A 350 -3.87 -21.60 9.78
CA SER A 350 -3.13 -20.59 10.56
C SER A 350 -1.99 -19.98 9.75
N ILE A 351 -1.26 -20.81 9.00
CA ILE A 351 -0.22 -20.35 8.08
C ILE A 351 -0.85 -19.49 6.98
N SER A 352 -1.81 -20.01 6.23
CA SER A 352 -2.50 -19.29 5.15
C SER A 352 -3.13 -17.99 5.63
N ALA A 353 -3.67 -17.96 6.85
CA ALA A 353 -4.21 -16.75 7.47
C ALA A 353 -3.10 -15.72 7.77
N LEU A 354 -1.98 -16.15 8.36
CA LEU A 354 -0.84 -15.28 8.64
C LEU A 354 -0.25 -14.66 7.36
N PHE A 355 -0.24 -15.41 6.26
CA PHE A 355 0.26 -14.96 4.96
C PHE A 355 -0.82 -14.29 4.08
N SER A 356 -2.09 -14.33 4.46
CA SER A 356 -3.24 -13.92 3.63
C SER A 356 -3.12 -12.51 3.08
N THR A 357 -2.57 -11.58 3.86
CA THR A 357 -2.45 -10.17 3.54
C THR A 357 -1.10 -9.77 2.98
N SER A 358 -0.07 -10.63 3.06
CA SER A 358 1.29 -10.33 2.60
C SER A 358 1.58 -10.95 1.22
N THR A 359 1.36 -12.25 1.09
CA THR A 359 1.62 -13.05 -0.13
C THR A 359 0.40 -13.83 -0.59
N GLY A 360 -0.64 -13.93 0.25
CA GLY A 360 -1.88 -14.62 -0.07
C GLY A 360 -2.88 -13.77 -0.83
N LEU A 361 -4.14 -14.16 -0.71
CA LEU A 361 -5.29 -13.68 -1.47
C LEU A 361 -5.50 -12.16 -1.43
N MET A 362 -5.16 -11.50 -0.31
CA MET A 362 -5.35 -10.05 -0.10
C MET A 362 -4.08 -9.25 -0.33
N SER A 363 -3.00 -9.87 -0.81
CA SER A 363 -1.73 -9.19 -1.11
C SER A 363 -1.90 -8.09 -2.18
N SER A 364 -2.83 -8.28 -3.12
CA SER A 364 -3.11 -7.33 -4.21
C SER A 364 -4.03 -6.18 -3.82
N THR A 365 -4.70 -6.23 -2.66
CA THR A 365 -5.66 -5.21 -2.20
C THR A 365 -4.98 -3.86 -2.02
N ARG A 366 -5.34 -2.86 -2.83
CA ARG A 366 -4.68 -1.53 -2.86
C ARG A 366 -5.21 -0.57 -1.80
N GLY A 367 -4.32 0.21 -1.18
CA GLY A 367 -4.70 1.22 -0.20
C GLY A 367 -4.94 0.69 1.22
N VAL A 368 -4.30 -0.43 1.57
CA VAL A 368 -4.28 -1.01 2.92
C VAL A 368 -2.90 -0.81 3.51
N SER A 369 -2.83 -0.27 4.72
CA SER A 369 -1.56 -0.04 5.44
C SER A 369 -0.90 -1.36 5.86
N TYR A 370 0.41 -1.33 6.14
CA TYR A 370 1.11 -2.51 6.64
C TYR A 370 0.59 -2.94 8.01
N GLU A 371 0.21 -1.97 8.83
CA GLU A 371 -0.35 -2.16 10.15
C GLU A 371 -1.72 -2.86 10.06
N ASP A 372 -2.61 -2.42 9.16
CA ASP A 372 -3.91 -3.09 8.95
C ASP A 372 -3.73 -4.51 8.39
N ARG A 373 -2.76 -4.71 7.50
CA ARG A 373 -2.40 -6.06 7.02
C ARG A 373 -1.94 -6.97 8.15
N ALA A 374 -1.11 -6.46 9.06
CA ALA A 374 -0.61 -7.20 10.21
C ALA A 374 -1.74 -7.51 11.20
N ARG A 375 -2.56 -6.51 11.59
CA ARG A 375 -3.72 -6.71 12.47
C ARG A 375 -4.66 -7.78 11.92
N LEU A 376 -4.98 -7.71 10.63
CA LEU A 376 -5.85 -8.69 9.98
C LEU A 376 -5.21 -10.10 9.93
N ALA A 377 -3.93 -10.19 9.58
CA ALA A 377 -3.21 -11.46 9.58
C ALA A 377 -3.19 -12.14 10.96
N PHE A 378 -2.90 -11.39 12.03
CA PHE A 378 -2.95 -11.91 13.40
C PHE A 378 -4.35 -12.32 13.83
N MET A 379 -5.37 -11.52 13.48
CA MET A 379 -6.76 -11.85 13.78
C MET A 379 -7.19 -13.16 13.11
N LEU A 380 -6.91 -13.32 11.81
CA LEU A 380 -7.25 -14.53 11.07
C LEU A 380 -6.44 -15.74 11.52
N GLU A 381 -5.16 -15.55 11.85
CA GLU A 381 -4.30 -16.62 12.36
C GLU A 381 -4.78 -17.12 13.72
N SER A 382 -5.10 -16.19 14.63
CA SER A 382 -5.61 -16.54 15.96
C SER A 382 -7.00 -17.15 15.90
N ARG A 383 -7.82 -16.78 14.91
CA ARG A 383 -9.07 -17.47 14.58
C ARG A 383 -8.85 -18.93 14.19
N CYS A 384 -7.72 -19.25 13.58
CA CYS A 384 -7.34 -20.61 13.21
C CYS A 384 -6.55 -21.35 14.31
N MET A 385 -6.62 -20.86 15.55
CA MET A 385 -5.89 -21.32 16.73
C MET A 385 -4.42 -20.93 16.82
N GLY A 386 -3.85 -20.35 15.77
CA GLY A 386 -2.50 -19.80 15.75
C GLY A 386 -1.37 -20.80 15.96
N GLU A 387 -1.64 -22.07 15.67
CA GLU A 387 -0.63 -23.12 15.63
C GLU A 387 0.21 -22.97 14.37
N LEU A 388 1.53 -22.87 14.54
CA LEU A 388 2.47 -22.63 13.44
C LEU A 388 3.69 -23.54 13.62
N PRO A 389 4.22 -24.13 12.54
CA PRO A 389 5.46 -24.87 12.62
C PRO A 389 6.65 -23.91 12.87
N PRO A 390 7.75 -24.40 13.48
CA PRO A 390 8.87 -23.54 13.90
C PRO A 390 9.42 -22.60 12.81
N ARG A 391 9.41 -23.03 11.54
CA ARG A 391 9.87 -22.23 10.39
C ARG A 391 9.08 -20.94 10.15
N GLU A 392 7.79 -20.89 10.52
CA GLU A 392 6.95 -19.71 10.28
C GLU A 392 7.00 -18.71 11.44
N LEU A 393 7.62 -19.09 12.56
CA LEU A 393 7.73 -18.21 13.74
C LEU A 393 8.56 -16.98 13.44
N GLU A 394 9.60 -17.08 12.62
CA GLU A 394 10.42 -15.93 12.23
C GLU A 394 9.59 -14.88 11.47
N PHE A 395 8.74 -15.32 10.54
CA PHE A 395 7.81 -14.44 9.83
C PHE A 395 6.81 -13.80 10.79
N LYS A 396 6.25 -14.57 11.72
CA LYS A 396 5.36 -14.06 12.78
C LYS A 396 6.03 -12.96 13.61
N GLU A 397 7.27 -13.17 14.05
CA GLU A 397 8.04 -12.19 14.84
C GLU A 397 8.41 -10.95 14.02
N ALA A 398 8.71 -11.11 12.74
CA ALA A 398 8.89 -9.99 11.84
C ALA A 398 7.59 -9.17 11.70
N LEU A 399 6.43 -9.83 11.55
CA LEU A 399 5.13 -9.18 11.43
C LEU A 399 4.67 -8.51 12.72
N ARG A 400 5.01 -9.08 13.89
CA ARG A 400 4.73 -8.47 15.21
C ARG A 400 5.39 -7.10 15.35
N ARG A 401 6.54 -6.88 14.74
CA ARG A 401 7.27 -5.60 14.78
C ARG A 401 6.63 -4.49 13.94
N VAL A 402 5.60 -4.81 13.15
CA VAL A 402 4.87 -3.82 12.34
C VAL A 402 3.82 -3.08 13.18
N ILE A 403 3.32 -3.67 14.26
CA ILE A 403 2.24 -3.13 15.10
C ILE A 403 2.62 -3.19 16.59
N THR A 404 1.87 -2.51 17.46
CA THR A 404 2.19 -2.51 18.89
C THR A 404 1.84 -3.86 19.54
N PRO A 405 2.48 -4.22 20.68
CA PRO A 405 2.08 -5.39 21.47
C PRO A 405 0.58 -5.43 21.80
N GLU A 406 -0.02 -4.28 22.11
CA GLU A 406 -1.46 -4.13 22.39
C GLU A 406 -2.30 -4.50 21.17
N GLU A 407 -1.89 -4.06 19.98
CA GLU A 407 -2.58 -4.38 18.73
C GLU A 407 -2.46 -5.85 18.35
N VAL A 408 -1.29 -6.47 18.59
CA VAL A 408 -1.11 -7.93 18.43
C VAL A 408 -2.05 -8.68 19.37
N TRP A 409 -2.12 -8.26 20.64
CA TRP A 409 -2.98 -8.88 21.63
C TRP A 409 -4.46 -8.73 21.28
N LEU A 410 -4.89 -7.52 20.91
CA LEU A 410 -6.28 -7.24 20.54
C LEU A 410 -6.70 -8.03 19.29
N ALA A 411 -5.83 -8.10 18.27
CA ALA A 411 -6.06 -8.91 17.09
C ALA A 411 -6.20 -10.39 17.46
N ALA A 412 -5.33 -10.91 18.34
CA ALA A 412 -5.40 -12.30 18.80
C ALA A 412 -6.70 -12.57 19.57
N TYR A 413 -7.09 -11.66 20.47
CA TYR A 413 -8.36 -11.72 21.22
C TYR A 413 -9.56 -11.77 20.27
N LEU A 414 -9.67 -10.83 19.33
CA LEU A 414 -10.75 -10.82 18.34
C LEU A 414 -10.72 -12.07 17.45
N GLY A 415 -9.55 -12.58 17.11
CA GLY A 415 -9.39 -13.86 16.43
C GLY A 415 -10.01 -15.01 17.22
N ARG A 416 -9.76 -15.12 18.53
CA ARG A 416 -10.37 -16.17 19.37
C ARG A 416 -11.85 -15.99 19.59
N VAL A 417 -12.36 -14.76 19.67
CA VAL A 417 -13.81 -14.51 19.64
C VAL A 417 -14.38 -15.00 18.31
N GLY A 418 -13.74 -14.69 17.19
CA GLY A 418 -14.12 -15.20 15.87
C GLY A 418 -14.08 -16.73 15.79
N TYR A 419 -13.09 -17.38 16.42
CA TYR A 419 -13.05 -18.83 16.55
C TYR A 419 -14.28 -19.35 17.31
N LEU A 420 -14.57 -18.79 18.48
CA LEU A 420 -15.76 -19.14 19.28
C LEU A 420 -17.05 -19.00 18.45
N ILE A 421 -17.23 -17.88 17.75
CA ILE A 421 -18.40 -17.65 16.88
C ILE A 421 -18.47 -18.72 15.79
N SER A 422 -17.35 -19.07 15.16
CA SER A 422 -17.33 -20.11 14.12
C SER A 422 -17.67 -21.50 14.63
N ARG A 423 -17.45 -21.78 15.92
CA ARG A 423 -17.85 -23.05 16.56
C ARG A 423 -19.34 -23.09 16.88
N LEU A 424 -19.92 -21.95 17.23
CA LEU A 424 -21.36 -21.82 17.50
C LEU A 424 -22.20 -21.79 16.22
N TYR A 425 -21.66 -21.16 15.17
CA TYR A 425 -22.30 -21.00 13.88
C TYR A 425 -21.42 -21.55 12.75
N PRO A 426 -21.22 -22.88 12.68
CA PRO A 426 -20.32 -23.50 11.71
C PRO A 426 -20.73 -23.28 10.25
N SER A 427 -22.03 -23.07 10.00
CA SER A 427 -22.57 -22.73 8.67
C SER A 427 -22.45 -21.24 8.32
N GLY A 428 -21.95 -20.41 9.24
CA GLY A 428 -21.92 -18.95 9.11
C GLY A 428 -23.31 -18.30 9.05
N ARG A 429 -24.35 -19.03 9.48
CA ARG A 429 -25.75 -18.57 9.56
C ARG A 429 -26.17 -18.35 11.00
N ILE A 430 -26.79 -17.21 11.27
CA ILE A 430 -27.36 -16.83 12.56
C ILE A 430 -28.86 -16.59 12.36
N ASP A 431 -29.69 -17.30 13.12
CA ASP A 431 -31.14 -17.06 13.21
C ASP A 431 -31.40 -15.78 14.04
N GLU A 432 -32.11 -14.81 13.45
CA GLU A 432 -32.35 -13.50 14.07
C GLU A 432 -33.33 -13.57 15.24
N ASP A 433 -34.31 -14.48 15.18
CA ASP A 433 -35.33 -14.63 16.21
C ASP A 433 -34.80 -15.42 17.41
N LYS A 434 -33.74 -16.21 17.19
CA LYS A 434 -33.16 -17.13 18.19
C LYS A 434 -31.63 -17.15 18.14
N PRO A 435 -30.95 -16.03 18.48
CA PRO A 435 -29.50 -16.03 18.57
C PRO A 435 -29.05 -16.97 19.70
N GLN A 436 -28.07 -17.83 19.41
CA GLN A 436 -27.53 -18.76 20.41
C GLN A 436 -26.80 -18.02 21.55
N VAL A 437 -26.17 -16.89 21.22
CA VAL A 437 -25.40 -16.06 22.17
C VAL A 437 -25.50 -14.57 21.91
N VAL A 438 -25.31 -13.78 22.98
CA VAL A 438 -25.09 -12.33 22.97
C VAL A 438 -23.76 -12.04 23.67
N LEU A 439 -22.94 -11.18 23.07
CA LEU A 439 -21.64 -10.79 23.60
C LEU A 439 -21.68 -9.35 24.14
N SER A 440 -20.86 -9.07 25.16
CA SER A 440 -20.55 -7.71 25.59
C SER A 440 -19.18 -7.66 26.24
N ALA A 441 -18.40 -6.61 26.05
CA ALA A 441 -17.07 -6.47 26.65
C ALA A 441 -16.85 -5.14 27.37
N GLU A 442 -16.12 -5.17 28.48
CA GLU A 442 -15.77 -4.00 29.28
C GLU A 442 -14.38 -4.13 29.93
N TRP A 443 -13.73 -2.99 30.16
CA TRP A 443 -12.54 -2.94 31.01
C TRP A 443 -12.95 -3.07 32.48
N ALA A 444 -12.34 -4.00 33.20
CA ALA A 444 -12.65 -4.29 34.60
C ALA A 444 -11.37 -4.35 35.44
N TRP A 445 -11.45 -3.89 36.69
CA TRP A 445 -10.31 -3.78 37.62
C TRP A 445 -10.34 -4.79 38.78
N ASN A 446 -11.31 -5.70 38.74
CA ASN A 446 -11.58 -6.68 39.77
C ASN A 446 -11.52 -8.12 39.24
N LEU A 447 -10.57 -8.38 38.34
CA LEU A 447 -10.36 -9.69 37.71
C LEU A 447 -9.32 -10.54 38.47
N GLY A 448 -9.22 -11.81 38.09
CA GLY A 448 -8.33 -12.79 38.73
C GLY A 448 -8.86 -13.36 40.04
N ARG A 449 -8.16 -14.37 40.59
CA ARG A 449 -8.59 -15.07 41.82
C ARG A 449 -8.70 -14.15 43.04
N LYS A 450 -7.84 -13.13 43.11
CA LYS A 450 -7.80 -12.14 44.20
C LYS A 450 -8.61 -10.87 43.92
N LYS A 451 -9.26 -10.77 42.75
CA LYS A 451 -10.03 -9.60 42.31
C LYS A 451 -9.26 -8.27 42.37
N ASP A 452 -7.95 -8.33 42.11
CA ASP A 452 -7.00 -7.21 42.18
C ASP A 452 -6.36 -6.88 40.82
N LYS A 453 -6.83 -7.52 39.74
CA LYS A 453 -6.26 -7.35 38.40
C LYS A 453 -7.17 -6.53 37.48
N GLY A 454 -6.54 -5.63 36.73
CA GLY A 454 -7.11 -4.99 35.54
C GLY A 454 -7.12 -5.94 34.34
N GLY A 455 -8.10 -5.78 33.46
CA GLY A 455 -8.13 -6.47 32.16
C GLY A 455 -9.49 -6.40 31.47
N LEU A 456 -9.63 -7.14 30.38
CA LEU A 456 -10.84 -7.21 29.59
C LEU A 456 -11.79 -8.29 30.12
N ARG A 457 -13.03 -7.90 30.44
CA ARG A 457 -14.13 -8.83 30.74
C ARG A 457 -14.99 -9.01 29.50
N LEU A 458 -15.03 -10.23 28.96
CA LEU A 458 -16.01 -10.64 27.95
C LEU A 458 -17.15 -11.41 28.63
N THR A 459 -18.37 -10.91 28.49
CA THR A 459 -19.59 -11.58 28.95
C THR A 459 -20.26 -12.26 27.75
N ILE A 460 -20.52 -13.56 27.89
CA ILE A 460 -21.22 -14.39 26.91
C ILE A 460 -22.54 -14.83 27.52
N SER A 461 -23.65 -14.29 27.02
CA SER A 461 -25.00 -14.61 27.48
C SER A 461 -25.65 -15.59 26.51
N THR A 462 -26.30 -16.62 27.02
CA THR A 462 -27.07 -17.60 26.21
C THR A 462 -28.45 -17.79 26.83
N GLN A 463 -29.45 -18.13 26.01
CA GLN A 463 -30.80 -18.36 26.49
C GLN A 463 -30.85 -19.61 27.39
N LYS A 464 -31.59 -19.52 28.50
CA LYS A 464 -31.76 -20.63 29.43
C LYS A 464 -32.76 -21.64 28.86
N ALA A 465 -32.27 -22.70 28.23
CA ALA A 465 -33.11 -23.81 27.77
C ALA A 465 -33.29 -24.86 28.89
N LYS A 466 -34.53 -25.30 29.14
CA LYS A 466 -34.82 -26.42 30.07
C LYS A 466 -34.32 -27.76 29.51
N HIS A 467 -34.25 -27.89 28.19
CA HIS A 467 -33.72 -29.04 27.49
C HIS A 467 -32.71 -28.55 26.44
N ASP A 468 -31.43 -28.89 26.63
CA ASP A 468 -30.31 -28.48 25.77
C ASP A 468 -29.65 -29.73 25.14
N PRO A 469 -30.29 -30.36 24.14
CA PRO A 469 -29.76 -31.57 23.51
C PRO A 469 -28.43 -31.32 22.79
N ALA A 470 -28.18 -30.07 22.36
CA ALA A 470 -26.92 -29.66 21.75
C ALA A 470 -25.80 -29.40 22.75
N GLN A 471 -26.09 -29.43 24.06
CA GLN A 471 -25.16 -29.12 25.15
C GLN A 471 -24.41 -27.80 24.92
N LEU A 472 -25.11 -26.79 24.41
CA LEU A 472 -24.54 -25.49 24.03
C LEU A 472 -23.74 -24.86 25.17
N ARG A 473 -24.25 -24.97 26.40
CA ARG A 473 -23.55 -24.44 27.59
C ARG A 473 -22.21 -25.14 27.83
N GLN A 474 -22.13 -26.45 27.59
CA GLN A 474 -20.89 -27.21 27.75
C GLN A 474 -19.91 -26.87 26.63
N ALA A 475 -20.38 -26.88 25.37
CA ALA A 475 -19.57 -26.51 24.21
C ALA A 475 -18.99 -25.09 24.33
N LEU A 476 -19.76 -24.14 24.88
CA LEU A 476 -19.28 -22.80 25.19
C LEU A 476 -18.13 -22.82 26.19
N ARG A 477 -18.24 -23.58 27.30
CA ARG A 477 -17.16 -23.68 28.30
C ARG A 477 -15.89 -24.27 27.71
N ASP A 478 -16.03 -25.32 26.90
CA ASP A 478 -14.88 -26.00 26.26
C ASP A 478 -14.10 -25.05 25.35
N HIS A 479 -14.81 -24.14 24.66
CA HIS A 479 -14.19 -23.15 23.77
C HIS A 479 -13.71 -21.88 24.50
N VAL A 480 -14.38 -21.43 25.56
CA VAL A 480 -13.97 -20.27 26.39
C VAL A 480 -12.59 -20.48 27.00
N GLY A 481 -12.23 -21.71 27.38
CA GLY A 481 -10.90 -22.01 27.89
C GLY A 481 -9.75 -21.63 26.92
N ASN A 482 -10.00 -21.61 25.61
CA ASN A 482 -9.01 -21.14 24.63
C ASN A 482 -8.89 -19.61 24.58
N LEU A 483 -9.96 -18.90 24.90
CA LEU A 483 -9.96 -17.44 25.00
C LEU A 483 -9.27 -16.98 26.28
N GLU A 484 -9.53 -17.67 27.41
CA GLU A 484 -8.84 -17.41 28.69
C GLU A 484 -7.33 -17.61 28.61
N LYS A 485 -6.85 -18.53 27.75
CA LYS A 485 -5.42 -18.74 27.52
C LYS A 485 -4.71 -17.48 27.06
N ILE A 486 -5.33 -16.61 26.25
CA ILE A 486 -4.70 -15.35 25.84
C ILE A 486 -4.37 -14.49 27.07
N GLY A 487 -5.31 -14.42 28.00
CA GLY A 487 -5.22 -13.72 29.28
C GLY A 487 -4.08 -14.14 30.22
N GLN A 488 -3.46 -15.30 29.96
CA GLN A 488 -2.49 -15.90 30.89
C GLN A 488 -1.10 -15.29 30.68
N GLN A 489 -0.42 -14.99 31.78
CA GLN A 489 0.90 -14.33 31.77
C GLN A 489 1.96 -14.99 30.87
N LYS A 490 1.90 -16.31 30.70
CA LYS A 490 2.81 -17.06 29.81
C LYS A 490 2.61 -16.77 28.31
N ASN A 491 1.46 -16.20 27.95
CA ASN A 491 1.06 -15.88 26.59
C ASN A 491 1.05 -14.37 26.31
N TRP A 492 1.46 -13.54 27.28
CA TRP A 492 1.52 -12.09 27.14
C TRP A 492 2.51 -11.68 26.04
N ILE A 493 2.09 -10.72 25.20
CA ILE A 493 2.90 -10.20 24.12
C ILE A 493 3.92 -9.21 24.69
N GLY A 494 5.21 -9.52 24.55
CA GLY A 494 6.29 -8.74 25.18
C GLY A 494 6.75 -9.28 26.55
N GLY A 495 6.25 -10.42 26.99
CA GLY A 495 6.72 -11.12 28.19
C GLY A 495 6.08 -10.61 29.49
N ARG A 496 6.81 -10.66 30.62
CA ARG A 496 6.24 -10.44 31.97
C ARG A 496 5.67 -9.04 32.22
N VAL A 497 6.08 -8.06 31.43
CA VAL A 497 5.61 -6.65 31.47
C VAL A 497 4.84 -6.32 30.18
N GLY A 498 4.44 -7.35 29.43
CA GLY A 498 3.75 -7.23 28.15
C GLY A 498 2.23 -7.15 28.27
N GLU A 499 1.58 -7.13 27.12
CA GLU A 499 0.12 -7.01 26.98
C GLU A 499 -0.55 -8.38 27.05
N GLY A 500 -1.66 -8.47 27.78
CA GLY A 500 -2.08 -9.73 28.40
C GLY A 500 -3.54 -9.89 28.70
#